data_AF-A0A6I5I508-F1
#
_entry.id   AF-A0A6I5I508-F1
#
_cell.length_a   1.000
_cell.length_b   1.000
_cell.length_c   1.000
_cell.angle_alpha   90.00
_cell.angle_beta   90.00
_cell.angle_gamma   90.00
#
_symmetry.space_group_name_H-M   'P 1'
#
loop_
_entity.id
_entity.type
_entity.pdbx_description
1 polymer ?
#
loop_
_entity_poly.entity_id
_entity_poly.type
_entity_poly.pdbx_seq_one_letter_code
_entity_poly.pdbx_strand_id
1 'polypeptide(L)'
;MVSLISFLAVLLIFFSIDVRSRDSGASKPWHARLFEWASRVGGIATALALTLGWVDLFLPDENSAIHVAFVAVPGSVAVLCAIVLGLEMLWQRWEAP
;
A
#
# COMPACT_ATOMS: atom_id res chain seq x y z
N MET A 1 8.41 8.71 -14.25
CA MET A 1 8.81 7.64 -13.32
C MET A 1 9.14 8.15 -11.91
N VAL A 2 9.94 9.23 -11.79
CA VAL A 2 10.27 9.83 -10.48
C VAL A 2 9.03 10.17 -9.63
N SER A 3 7.97 10.71 -10.25
CA SER A 3 6.72 11.01 -9.55
C SER A 3 6.02 9.77 -8.96
N LEU A 4 6.04 8.64 -9.67
CA LEU A 4 5.45 7.38 -9.22
C LEU A 4 6.24 6.78 -8.05
N ILE A 5 7.57 6.78 -8.15
CA ILE A 5 8.47 6.27 -7.10
C ILE A 5 8.30 7.11 -5.82
N SER A 6 8.27 8.43 -5.92
CA SER A 6 8.01 9.32 -4.77
C SER A 6 6.65 9.04 -4.13
N PHE A 7 5.61 8.84 -4.94
CA PHE A 7 4.28 8.47 -4.44
C PHE A 7 4.28 7.12 -3.71
N LEU A 8 4.90 6.10 -4.29
CA LEU A 8 5.05 4.78 -3.67
C LEU A 8 5.88 4.84 -2.38
N ALA A 9 6.92 5.67 -2.31
CA ALA A 9 7.70 5.87 -1.10
C ALA A 9 6.84 6.47 0.04
N VAL A 10 5.99 7.45 -0.27
CA VAL A 10 5.05 8.03 0.71
C VAL A 10 4.04 6.98 1.17
N LEU A 11 3.46 6.20 0.24
CA LEU A 11 2.57 5.09 0.60
C LEU A 11 3.27 4.07 1.50
N LEU A 12 4.54 3.74 1.23
CA LEU A 12 5.30 2.78 2.01
C LEU A 12 5.51 3.26 3.45
N ILE A 13 5.82 4.55 3.61
CA ILE A 13 5.92 5.19 4.93
C ILE A 13 4.57 5.12 5.65
N PHE A 14 3.48 5.51 4.98
CA PHE A 14 2.13 5.45 5.54
C PHE A 14 1.77 4.04 6.04
N PHE A 15 1.91 3.01 5.18
CA PHE A 15 1.63 1.63 5.57
C PHE A 15 2.56 1.11 6.67
N SER A 16 3.83 1.52 6.69
CA SER A 16 4.75 1.13 7.76
C SER A 16 4.32 1.66 9.13
N ILE A 17 3.82 2.90 9.17
CA ILE A 17 3.28 3.51 10.39
C ILE A 17 1.98 2.80 10.80
N ASP A 18 1.08 2.58 9.84
CA ASP A 18 -0.22 1.97 10.09
C ASP A 18 -0.12 0.48 10.52
N VAL A 19 0.75 -0.32 9.90
CA VAL A 19 1.00 -1.71 10.34
C VAL A 19 1.57 -1.72 11.76
N ARG A 20 2.51 -0.83 12.08
CA ARG A 20 3.13 -0.75 13.41
C ARG A 20 2.14 -0.31 14.49
N SER A 21 1.20 0.57 14.18
CA SER A 21 0.21 1.05 15.16
C SER A 21 -0.84 -0.01 15.53
N ARG A 22 -1.04 -1.03 14.68
CA ARG A 22 -2.08 -2.06 14.84
C ARG A 22 -1.68 -3.25 15.71
N ASP A 23 -0.48 -3.26 16.27
CA ASP A 23 0.07 -4.37 17.07
C ASP A 23 -0.62 -4.41 18.46
N SER A 24 -1.72 -5.15 18.56
CA SER A 24 -2.50 -5.30 19.80
C SER A 24 -3.26 -6.62 19.80
N GLY A 25 -2.83 -7.56 20.65
CA GLY A 25 -3.29 -8.95 20.75
C GLY A 25 -4.70 -9.17 21.33
N ALA A 26 -5.61 -8.20 21.19
CA ALA A 26 -7.00 -8.36 21.61
C ALA A 26 -7.83 -9.06 20.53
N SER A 27 -8.91 -9.75 20.92
CA SER A 27 -9.88 -10.32 19.99
C SER A 27 -10.60 -9.21 19.21
N LYS A 28 -10.08 -8.87 18.04
CA LYS A 28 -10.64 -7.81 17.19
C LYS A 28 -11.93 -8.28 16.49
N PRO A 29 -12.93 -7.40 16.36
CA PRO A 29 -14.10 -7.64 15.50
C PRO A 29 -13.67 -7.89 14.05
N TRP A 30 -14.53 -8.53 13.25
CA TRP A 30 -14.16 -9.01 11.91
C TRP A 30 -13.68 -7.89 10.97
N HIS A 31 -14.31 -6.71 11.02
CA HIS A 31 -13.92 -5.54 10.22
C HIS A 31 -12.49 -5.08 10.54
N ALA A 32 -12.11 -5.06 11.82
CA ALA A 32 -10.77 -4.66 12.25
C ALA A 32 -9.67 -5.63 11.76
N ARG A 33 -10.00 -6.92 11.57
CA ARG A 33 -9.09 -7.88 10.92
C ARG A 33 -8.95 -7.59 9.42
N LEU A 34 -10.05 -7.23 8.75
CA LEU A 34 -10.02 -6.88 7.32
C LEU A 34 -9.12 -5.67 7.06
N PHE A 35 -9.22 -4.63 7.88
CA PHE A 35 -8.37 -3.46 7.75
C PHE A 35 -6.90 -3.73 8.11
N GLU A 36 -6.64 -4.56 9.12
CA GLU A 36 -5.28 -5.03 9.41
C GLU A 36 -4.66 -5.79 8.23
N TRP A 37 -5.45 -6.66 7.59
CA TRP A 37 -5.02 -7.35 6.37
C TRP A 37 -4.81 -6.40 5.20
N ALA A 38 -5.72 -5.43 5.00
CA ALA A 38 -5.58 -4.41 3.95
C ALA A 38 -4.28 -3.60 4.13
N SER A 39 -3.93 -3.26 5.37
CA SER A 39 -2.68 -2.57 5.69
C SER A 39 -1.43 -3.40 5.36
N ARG A 40 -1.41 -4.67 5.76
CA ARG A 40 -0.29 -5.57 5.45
C ARG A 40 -0.13 -5.81 3.95
N VAL A 41 -1.24 -6.11 3.27
CA VAL A 41 -1.25 -6.34 1.81
C VAL A 41 -0.83 -5.08 1.07
N GLY A 42 -1.37 -3.92 1.46
CA GLY A 42 -1.01 -2.62 0.89
C GLY A 42 0.47 -2.29 1.07
N GLY A 43 1.03 -2.53 2.26
CA GLY A 43 2.45 -2.34 2.54
C GLY A 43 3.35 -3.24 1.69
N ILE A 44 3.04 -4.54 1.60
CA ILE A 44 3.79 -5.50 0.78
C ILE A 44 3.71 -5.11 -0.70
N ALA A 45 2.51 -4.80 -1.20
CA ALA A 45 2.30 -4.40 -2.58
C ALA A 45 3.09 -3.12 -2.91
N THR A 46 3.09 -2.14 -2.00
CA THR A 46 3.86 -0.90 -2.17
C THR A 46 5.36 -1.18 -2.21
N ALA A 47 5.88 -2.02 -1.30
CA ALA A 47 7.29 -2.39 -1.28
C ALA A 47 7.69 -3.06 -2.60
N LEU A 48 6.91 -4.02 -3.10
CA LEU A 48 7.16 -4.67 -4.38
C LEU A 48 7.13 -3.68 -5.55
N ALA A 49 6.11 -2.84 -5.64
CA ALA A 49 5.99 -1.83 -6.70
C ALA A 49 7.16 -0.83 -6.68
N LEU A 50 7.58 -0.41 -5.49
CA LEU A 50 8.70 0.52 -5.31
C LEU A 50 10.03 -0.14 -5.72
N THR A 51 10.27 -1.38 -5.30
CA THR A 51 11.47 -2.13 -5.69
C THR A 51 11.51 -2.34 -7.20
N LEU A 52 10.40 -2.74 -7.82
CA LEU A 52 10.33 -2.91 -9.26
C LEU A 52 10.53 -1.59 -10.01
N GLY A 53 9.88 -0.51 -9.57
CA GLY A 53 10.07 0.82 -10.15
C GLY A 53 11.49 1.37 -9.96
N TRP A 54 12.17 1.03 -8.87
CA TRP A 54 13.58 1.36 -8.67
C TRP A 54 14.49 0.59 -9.62
N VAL A 55 14.29 -0.74 -9.74
CA VAL A 55 15.07 -1.60 -10.64
C VAL A 55 14.91 -1.14 -12.10
N ASP A 56 13.71 -0.74 -12.49
CA ASP A 56 13.38 -0.25 -13.83
C ASP A 56 14.22 0.97 -14.24
N LEU A 57 14.63 1.83 -13.30
CA LEU A 57 15.50 2.98 -13.59
C LEU A 57 16.90 2.59 -14.09
N PHE A 58 17.33 1.35 -13.84
CA PHE A 58 18.67 0.88 -14.16
C PHE A 58 18.69 -0.18 -15.27
N LEU A 59 17.53 -0.56 -15.80
CA LEU A 59 17.42 -1.48 -16.92
C LEU A 59 17.45 -0.69 -18.24
N PRO A 60 18.16 -1.19 -19.27
CA PRO A 60 18.06 -0.64 -20.62
C PRO A 60 16.63 -0.85 -21.17
N ASP A 61 16.18 0.11 -21.97
CA ASP A 61 14.80 0.25 -22.43
C ASP A 61 14.42 -0.86 -23.43
N GLU A 62 14.19 -2.08 -22.95
CA GLU A 62 13.79 -3.25 -23.74
C GLU A 62 12.34 -3.67 -23.40
N ASN A 63 11.39 -3.27 -24.25
CA ASN A 63 10.00 -3.74 -24.37
C ASN A 63 8.95 -3.32 -23.29
N SER A 64 8.24 -2.26 -23.65
CA SER A 64 7.38 -1.34 -22.91
C SER A 64 6.05 -1.84 -22.29
N ALA A 65 5.70 -3.13 -22.33
CA ALA A 65 4.38 -3.60 -21.86
C ALA A 65 4.43 -4.45 -20.58
N ILE A 66 5.47 -5.27 -20.44
CA ILE A 66 5.59 -6.21 -19.33
C ILE A 66 6.07 -5.48 -18.07
N HIS A 67 7.01 -4.54 -18.20
CA HIS A 67 7.55 -3.73 -17.11
C HIS A 67 6.49 -2.83 -16.45
N VAL A 68 5.62 -2.21 -17.25
CA VAL A 68 4.52 -1.37 -16.75
C VAL A 68 3.51 -2.19 -15.96
N ALA A 69 3.16 -3.41 -16.41
CA ALA A 69 2.22 -4.27 -15.71
C ALA A 69 2.73 -4.69 -14.31
N PHE A 70 4.02 -5.01 -14.20
CA PHE A 70 4.63 -5.43 -12.94
C PHE A 70 4.75 -4.32 -11.90
N VAL A 71 4.84 -3.05 -12.29
CA VAL A 71 4.80 -1.90 -11.34
C VAL A 71 3.37 -1.44 -11.09
N ALA A 72 2.55 -1.37 -12.15
CA ALA A 72 1.21 -0.82 -12.07
C ALA A 72 0.27 -1.72 -11.26
N VAL A 73 0.31 -3.04 -11.44
CA VAL A 73 -0.57 -3.97 -10.70
C VAL A 73 -0.35 -3.88 -9.19
N PRO A 74 0.86 -4.08 -8.63
CA PRO A 74 1.07 -3.94 -7.19
C PRO A 74 0.87 -2.49 -6.71
N GLY A 75 1.20 -1.48 -7.53
CA GLY A 75 0.89 -0.08 -7.22
C GLY A 75 -0.62 0.19 -7.08
N SER A 76 -1.45 -0.36 -7.97
CA SER A 76 -2.91 -0.23 -7.89
C SER A 76 -3.48 -0.95 -6.68
N VAL A 77 -2.96 -2.13 -6.33
CA VAL A 77 -3.35 -2.84 -5.10
C VAL A 77 -3.02 -2.00 -3.88
N ALA A 78 -1.81 -1.41 -3.82
CA ALA A 78 -1.41 -0.52 -2.74
C ALA A 78 -2.35 0.69 -2.60
N VAL A 79 -2.69 1.35 -3.71
CA VAL A 79 -3.63 2.48 -3.72
C VAL A 79 -5.02 2.06 -3.23
N LEU A 80 -5.52 0.92 -3.69
CA LEU A 80 -6.82 0.40 -3.27
C LEU A 80 -6.85 0.11 -1.77
N CYS A 81 -5.80 -0.51 -1.23
CA CYS A 81 -5.64 -0.71 0.21
C CYS A 81 -5.63 0.63 0.97
N ALA A 82 -4.93 1.64 0.46
CA ALA A 82 -4.88 2.96 1.11
C ALA A 82 -6.26 3.64 1.14
N ILE A 83 -7.05 3.51 0.07
CA ILE A 83 -8.44 4.00 0.01
C ILE A 83 -9.30 3.28 1.06
N VAL A 84 -9.20 1.95 1.15
CA VAL A 84 -9.95 1.14 2.13
C VAL A 84 -9.62 1.57 3.56
N LEU A 85 -8.34 1.83 3.87
CA LEU A 85 -7.93 2.35 5.18
C LEU A 85 -8.40 3.80 5.42
N GLY A 86 -8.43 4.63 4.38
CA GLY A 86 -9.01 5.97 4.47
C GLY A 86 -10.50 5.92 4.84
N LEU A 87 -11.25 4.96 4.29
CA LEU A 87 -12.66 4.74 4.66
C LEU A 87 -12.81 4.26 6.11
N GLU A 88 -11.90 3.40 6.59
CA GLU A 88 -11.85 3.01 8.01
C GLU A 88 -11.72 4.23 8.92
N MET A 89 -10.81 5.16 8.61
CA MET A 89 -10.61 6.36 9.43
C MET A 89 -11.87 7.24 9.49
N LEU A 90 -12.61 7.36 8.38
CA LEU A 90 -13.88 8.09 8.36
C LEU A 90 -14.95 7.37 9.20
N TRP A 91 -15.00 6.04 9.10
CA TRP A 91 -15.91 5.21 9.88
C TRP A 91 -15.66 5.34 11.39
N GLN A 92 -14.41 5.21 11.83
CA GLN A 92 -14.02 5.35 13.24
C GLN A 92 -14.37 6.74 13.80
N ARG A 93 -14.21 7.80 13.00
CA ARG A 93 -14.63 9.16 13.39
C ARG A 93 -16.13 9.30 13.56
N TRP A 94 -16.92 8.59 12.76
CA TRP A 94 -18.39 8.62 12.87
C TRP A 94 -18.90 7.89 14.11
N GLU A 95 -18.23 6.80 14.51
CA GLU A 95 -18.56 6.05 15.73
C GLU A 95 -18.02 6.71 17.02
N ALA A 96 -17.13 7.71 16.91
CA ALA A 96 -16.60 8.41 18.05
C ALA A 96 -17.68 9.34 18.67
N PRO A 97 -17.91 9.26 20.00
CA PRO A 97 -18.92 10.07 20.70
C PRO A 97 -18.59 11.57 20.75
#